data_AF-J4GY14-F1
#
_entry.id   AF-J4GY14-F1
#
_cell.length_a   1.000
_cell.length_b   1.000
_cell.length_c   1.000
_cell.angle_alpha   90.00
_cell.angle_beta   90.00
_cell.angle_gamma   90.00
#
_symmetry.space_group_name_H-M   'P 1'
#
loop_
_entity.id
_entity.type
_entity.pdbx_description
1 polymer ?
#
loop_
_entity_poly.entity_id
_entity_poly.type
_entity_poly.pdbx_seq_one_letter_code
_entity_poly.pdbx_strand_id
1 'polypeptide(L)'
;MGTIDLFHDLHCVDMIRRYSYIEHYPDLQNTMTTRPRFFRDHLNHCLEMLRQNLMCHADIAFITYDWVAGFPKPFPDFNTVHQCRDFTKIQQWNRANRVRIPLERIQATRKDSELSAAVVDLNGVLIAPGLGMGGAQPN
;
A
#
# COMPACT_ATOMS: atom_id res chain seq x y z
N MET A 1 -25.67 -15.21 -7.58
CA MET A 1 -24.55 -15.34 -8.55
C MET A 1 -23.27 -15.15 -7.76
N GLY A 2 -22.18 -15.85 -8.10
CA GLY A 2 -20.89 -15.75 -7.38
C GLY A 2 -19.71 -15.96 -8.32
N THR A 3 -18.56 -15.39 -7.97
CA THR A 3 -17.29 -15.44 -8.71
C THR A 3 -16.18 -15.88 -7.75
N ILE A 4 -15.20 -16.63 -8.22
CA ILE A 4 -14.01 -16.98 -7.42
C ILE A 4 -13.20 -15.70 -7.19
N ASP A 5 -12.83 -15.43 -5.93
CA ASP A 5 -12.18 -14.19 -5.49
C ASP A 5 -10.91 -13.86 -6.30
N LEU A 6 -10.10 -14.88 -6.61
CA LEU A 6 -8.92 -14.75 -7.48
C LEU A 6 -9.21 -14.03 -8.81
N PHE A 7 -10.31 -14.37 -9.48
CA PHE A 7 -10.63 -13.73 -10.76
C PHE A 7 -11.11 -12.28 -10.57
N HIS A 8 -11.71 -11.98 -9.42
CA HIS A 8 -12.10 -10.63 -9.07
C HIS A 8 -10.87 -9.77 -8.73
N ASP A 9 -9.89 -10.30 -8.00
CA ASP A 9 -8.61 -9.62 -7.75
C ASP A 9 -7.85 -9.33 -9.05
N LEU A 10 -7.77 -10.30 -9.96
CA LEU A 10 -7.11 -10.12 -11.25
C LEU A 10 -7.80 -9.03 -12.09
N HIS A 11 -9.13 -8.97 -12.06
CA HIS A 11 -9.89 -7.87 -12.65
C HIS A 11 -9.54 -6.52 -11.98
N CYS A 12 -9.45 -6.47 -10.65
CA CYS A 12 -9.08 -5.26 -9.93
C CYS A 12 -7.67 -4.76 -10.32
N VAL A 13 -6.69 -5.66 -10.42
CA VAL A 13 -5.33 -5.34 -10.87
C VAL A 13 -5.35 -4.82 -12.31
N ASP A 14 -6.06 -5.49 -13.22
CA ASP A 14 -6.14 -5.05 -14.62
C ASP A 14 -6.85 -3.69 -14.74
N MET A 15 -7.88 -3.42 -13.95
CA MET A 15 -8.55 -2.11 -13.92
C MET A 15 -7.60 -0.98 -13.51
N ILE A 16 -6.79 -1.19 -12.48
CA ILE A 16 -5.78 -0.19 -12.05
C ILE A 16 -4.71 0.00 -13.12
N ARG A 17 -4.23 -1.10 -13.73
CA ARG A 17 -3.27 -1.06 -14.83
C ARG A 17 -3.83 -0.30 -16.04
N ARG A 18 -5.08 -0.54 -16.44
CA ARG A 18 -5.70 0.20 -17.55
C ARG A 18 -5.89 1.67 -17.22
N TYR A 19 -6.21 1.98 -15.97
CA TYR A 19 -6.31 3.37 -15.52
C TYR A 19 -4.95 4.10 -15.58
N SER A 20 -3.82 3.43 -15.32
CA SER A 20 -2.49 4.06 -15.46
C SER A 20 -2.07 4.33 -16.90
N TYR A 21 -2.79 3.76 -17.88
CA TYR A 21 -2.56 3.91 -19.32
C TYR A 21 -3.86 4.33 -20.03
N ILE A 22 -4.66 5.20 -19.40
CA ILE A 22 -6.04 5.49 -19.78
C ILE A 22 -6.21 5.92 -21.24
N GLU A 23 -5.21 6.59 -21.80
CA GLU A 23 -5.12 7.02 -23.20
C GLU A 23 -5.19 5.86 -24.20
N HIS A 24 -4.83 4.64 -23.78
CA HIS A 24 -4.92 3.43 -24.59
C HIS A 24 -6.26 2.69 -24.42
N TYR A 25 -7.17 3.17 -23.56
CA TYR A 25 -8.45 2.52 -23.25
C TYR A 25 -9.62 3.52 -23.38
N PRO A 26 -10.05 3.86 -24.62
CA PRO A 26 -11.08 4.86 -24.87
C PRO A 26 -12.43 4.53 -24.21
N ASP A 27 -12.81 3.25 -24.11
CA ASP A 27 -14.06 2.84 -23.44
C ASP A 27 -14.03 3.15 -21.94
N LEU A 28 -12.86 2.96 -21.32
CA LEU A 28 -12.65 3.25 -19.91
C LEU A 28 -12.63 4.76 -19.68
N GLN A 29 -11.96 5.50 -20.56
CA GLN A 29 -11.95 6.96 -20.55
C GLN A 29 -13.36 7.54 -20.72
N ASN A 30 -14.15 6.98 -21.64
CA ASN A 30 -15.54 7.36 -21.84
C ASN A 30 -16.39 7.09 -20.59
N THR A 31 -16.20 5.94 -19.94
CA THR A 31 -16.89 5.62 -18.67
C THR A 31 -16.51 6.59 -17.57
N MET A 32 -15.22 6.95 -17.47
CA MET A 32 -14.74 7.94 -16.52
C MET A 32 -15.36 9.33 -16.75
N THR A 33 -15.52 9.74 -18.01
CA THR A 33 -16.11 11.05 -18.36
C THR A 33 -17.63 11.07 -18.20
N THR A 34 -18.33 10.01 -18.65
CA THR A 34 -19.81 9.95 -18.64
C THR A 34 -20.38 9.53 -17.30
N ARG A 35 -19.65 8.71 -16.53
CA ARG A 35 -20.06 8.15 -15.23
C ARG A 35 -18.95 8.29 -14.18
N PRO A 36 -18.49 9.51 -13.87
CA PRO A 36 -17.30 9.74 -13.04
C PRO A 36 -17.45 9.22 -11.60
N ARG A 37 -18.65 9.27 -11.02
CA ARG A 37 -18.88 8.76 -9.66
C ARG A 37 -18.77 7.24 -9.60
N PHE A 38 -19.47 6.55 -10.50
CA PHE A 38 -19.41 5.10 -10.62
C PHE A 38 -17.97 4.61 -10.85
N PHE A 39 -17.24 5.30 -11.72
CA PHE A 39 -15.85 4.95 -12.00
C PHE A 39 -14.96 5.04 -10.74
N ARG A 40 -15.08 6.13 -9.97
CA ARG A 40 -14.35 6.29 -8.70
C ARG A 40 -14.76 5.25 -7.66
N ASP A 41 -16.07 5.00 -7.51
CA ASP A 41 -16.58 4.03 -6.55
C ASP A 41 -16.09 2.60 -6.89
N HIS A 42 -16.04 2.25 -8.18
CA HIS A 42 -15.47 0.97 -8.65
C HIS A 42 -13.97 0.87 -8.34
N LEU A 43 -13.17 1.91 -8.66
CA LEU A 43 -11.74 1.91 -8.32
C LEU A 43 -11.49 1.81 -6.81
N ASN A 44 -12.28 2.52 -5.99
CA ASN A 44 -12.18 2.45 -4.53
C ASN A 44 -12.48 1.03 -4.01
N HIS A 45 -13.50 0.38 -4.57
CA HIS A 45 -13.81 -1.01 -4.25
C HIS A 45 -12.69 -1.97 -4.66
N CYS A 46 -12.11 -1.79 -5.85
CA CYS A 46 -10.96 -2.57 -6.31
C CYS A 46 -9.77 -2.44 -5.35
N LEU A 47 -9.43 -1.21 -4.94
CA LEU A 47 -8.36 -0.96 -3.98
C LEU A 47 -8.65 -1.59 -2.61
N GLU A 48 -9.89 -1.54 -2.16
CA GLU A 48 -10.29 -2.12 -0.88
C GLU A 48 -10.23 -3.66 -0.89
N MET A 49 -10.64 -4.30 -1.98
CA MET A 49 -10.49 -5.76 -2.14
C MET A 49 -9.02 -6.18 -2.13
N LEU A 50 -8.17 -5.48 -2.90
CA LEU A 50 -6.73 -5.74 -2.90
C LEU A 50 -6.10 -5.51 -1.53
N ARG A 51 -6.51 -4.46 -0.81
CA ARG A 51 -6.05 -4.19 0.57
C ARG A 51 -6.42 -5.35 1.51
N GLN A 52 -7.65 -5.85 1.43
CA GLN A 52 -8.10 -6.99 2.23
C GLN A 52 -7.30 -8.24 1.90
N ASN A 53 -7.04 -8.52 0.61
CA ASN A 53 -6.23 -9.67 0.21
C ASN A 53 -4.76 -9.55 0.63
N LEU A 54 -4.16 -8.36 0.55
CA LEU A 54 -2.82 -8.11 1.09
C LEU A 54 -2.75 -8.33 2.61
N MET A 55 -3.78 -7.92 3.35
CA MET A 55 -3.88 -8.16 4.79
C MET A 55 -4.17 -9.61 5.15
N CYS A 56 -4.86 -10.35 4.28
CA CYS A 56 -5.08 -11.79 4.46
C CYS A 56 -3.78 -12.58 4.37
N HIS A 57 -2.92 -12.22 3.42
CA HIS A 57 -1.59 -12.85 3.27
C HIS A 57 -0.61 -12.32 4.33
N ALA A 58 -0.62 -11.02 4.59
CA ALA A 58 0.26 -10.32 5.54
C ALA A 58 1.72 -10.73 5.40
N ASP A 59 2.22 -10.71 4.18
CA ASP A 59 3.55 -11.23 3.89
C ASP A 59 4.67 -10.34 4.46
N ILE A 60 5.69 -10.98 5.01
CA ILE A 60 6.87 -10.35 5.63
C ILE A 60 8.19 -10.83 5.00
N ALA A 61 8.11 -11.49 3.84
CA ALA A 61 9.29 -11.91 3.11
C ALA A 61 10.20 -10.71 2.82
N PHE A 62 11.49 -10.85 3.12
CA PHE A 62 12.46 -9.80 2.87
C PHE A 62 12.92 -9.86 1.41
N ILE A 63 12.76 -8.75 0.71
CA ILE A 63 13.41 -8.53 -0.58
C ILE A 63 14.88 -8.20 -0.31
N THR A 64 15.76 -9.14 -0.62
CA THR A 64 17.21 -8.93 -0.62
C THR A 64 17.66 -8.26 -1.92
N TYR A 65 18.89 -7.77 -1.95
CA TYR A 65 19.44 -7.10 -3.13
C TYR A 65 20.79 -7.69 -3.48
N ASP A 66 20.97 -8.02 -4.76
CA ASP A 66 22.19 -8.63 -5.30
C ASP A 66 22.93 -7.68 -6.24
N TRP A 67 24.25 -7.81 -6.29
CA TRP A 67 25.07 -7.09 -7.25
C TRP A 67 24.99 -7.77 -8.62
N VAL A 68 24.33 -7.13 -9.58
CA VAL A 68 24.17 -7.62 -10.94
C VAL A 68 25.07 -6.82 -11.89
N ALA A 69 25.82 -7.53 -12.75
CA ALA A 69 26.70 -6.90 -13.73
C ALA A 69 25.93 -5.92 -14.65
N GLY A 70 26.50 -4.74 -14.88
CA GLY A 70 25.86 -3.69 -15.69
C GLY A 70 24.86 -2.81 -14.94
N PHE A 71 24.52 -3.13 -13.69
CA PHE A 71 23.69 -2.28 -12.85
C PHE A 71 24.55 -1.44 -11.89
N PRO A 72 24.33 -0.11 -11.83
CA PRO A 72 25.12 0.77 -10.95
C PRO A 72 24.74 0.64 -9.47
N LYS A 73 23.69 -0.12 -9.14
CA LYS A 73 23.18 -0.34 -7.78
C LYS A 73 22.70 -1.80 -7.65
N PRO A 74 22.65 -2.34 -6.42
CA PRO A 74 22.08 -3.67 -6.18
C PRO A 74 20.65 -3.79 -6.73
N PHE A 75 20.35 -4.92 -7.38
CA PHE A 75 19.05 -5.21 -7.97
C PHE A 75 18.23 -6.08 -7.00
N PRO A 76 16.92 -5.82 -6.81
CA PRO A 76 16.10 -6.60 -5.88
C PRO A 76 15.89 -8.04 -6.37
N ASP A 77 16.02 -9.01 -5.47
CA ASP A 77 15.60 -10.40 -5.68
C ASP A 77 14.17 -10.59 -5.18
N PHE A 78 13.25 -10.80 -6.13
CA PHE A 78 11.83 -11.04 -5.84
C PHE A 78 11.52 -12.54 -5.64
N ASN A 79 12.49 -13.43 -5.81
CA ASN A 79 12.32 -14.86 -5.61
C ASN A 79 12.37 -15.22 -4.12
N THR A 80 11.43 -14.68 -3.36
CA THR A 80 11.35 -14.87 -1.91
C THR A 80 10.35 -15.96 -1.54
N VAL A 81 10.55 -16.61 -0.40
CA VAL A 81 9.59 -17.59 0.13
C VAL A 81 8.49 -16.86 0.89
N HIS A 82 7.27 -16.92 0.36
CA HIS A 82 6.10 -16.28 0.92
C HIS A 82 5.33 -17.24 1.84
N GLN A 83 4.78 -16.72 2.94
CA GLN A 83 3.91 -17.50 3.82
C GLN A 83 2.81 -16.62 4.42
N CYS A 84 1.58 -17.13 4.47
CA CYS A 84 0.48 -16.42 5.12
C CYS A 84 0.73 -16.26 6.63
N ARG A 85 0.44 -15.07 7.15
CA ARG A 85 0.63 -14.71 8.56
C ARG A 85 -0.57 -13.96 9.11
N ASP A 86 -0.64 -13.90 10.44
CA ASP A 86 -1.60 -13.07 11.14
C ASP A 86 -1.16 -11.60 11.08
N PHE A 87 -1.89 -10.79 10.30
CA PHE A 87 -1.66 -9.35 10.16
C PHE A 87 -1.62 -8.61 11.49
N THR A 88 -2.48 -8.98 12.45
CA THR A 88 -2.58 -8.28 13.74
C THR A 88 -1.32 -8.52 14.57
N LYS A 89 -0.79 -9.75 14.56
CA LYS A 89 0.47 -10.07 15.25
C LYS A 89 1.66 -9.34 14.63
N ILE A 90 1.71 -9.23 13.31
CA ILE A 90 2.75 -8.45 12.62
C ILE A 90 2.67 -6.98 13.03
N GLN A 91 1.47 -6.38 13.04
CA GLN A 91 1.29 -5.02 13.51
C GLN A 91 1.74 -4.82 14.95
N GLN A 92 1.38 -5.72 15.86
CA GLN A 92 1.77 -5.66 17.27
C GLN A 92 3.29 -5.76 17.41
N TRP A 93 3.91 -6.73 16.73
CA TRP A 93 5.36 -6.89 16.73
C TRP A 93 6.07 -5.64 16.18
N ASN A 94 5.61 -5.09 15.06
CA ASN A 94 6.18 -3.87 14.49
C ASN A 94 6.08 -2.68 15.46
N ARG A 95 4.91 -2.48 16.10
CA ARG A 95 4.74 -1.40 17.08
C ARG A 95 5.70 -1.55 18.26
N ALA A 96 5.92 -2.77 18.74
CA ALA A 96 6.82 -3.04 19.86
C ALA A 96 8.31 -2.90 19.49
N ASN A 97 8.69 -3.26 18.26
CA ASN A 97 10.08 -3.39 17.83
C ASN A 97 10.55 -2.31 16.85
N ARG A 98 9.71 -1.33 16.51
CA ARG A 98 10.09 -0.23 15.61
C ARG A 98 11.31 0.54 16.12
N VAL A 99 12.21 0.88 15.20
CA VAL A 99 13.37 1.73 15.50
C VAL A 99 12.86 3.13 15.84
N ARG A 100 13.15 3.59 17.05
CA ARG A 100 12.85 4.97 17.47
C ARG A 100 14.05 5.85 17.13
N ILE A 101 13.89 6.70 16.12
CA ILE A 101 14.90 7.70 15.76
C ILE A 101 14.62 8.97 16.57
N PRO A 102 15.54 9.42 17.44
CA PRO A 102 15.39 10.70 18.15
C PRO A 102 15.25 11.85 17.16
N LEU A 103 14.36 12.81 17.43
CA LEU A 103 14.11 13.95 16.53
C LEU A 103 15.39 14.74 16.25
N GLU A 104 16.31 14.79 17.22
CA GLU A 104 17.60 15.48 17.10
C GLU A 104 18.52 14.85 16.04
N ARG A 105 18.27 13.60 15.64
CA ARG A 105 19.01 12.90 14.58
C ARG A 105 18.37 13.04 13.20
N ILE A 106 17.21 13.69 13.10
CA ILE A 106 16.50 13.87 11.83
C ILE A 106 16.88 15.25 11.27
N GLN A 107 17.66 15.26 10.20
CA GLN A 107 18.02 16.48 9.50
C GLN A 107 17.06 16.72 8.33
N ALA A 108 16.42 17.89 8.30
CA ALA A 108 15.67 18.34 7.14
C ALA A 108 16.64 18.51 5.95
N THR A 109 16.41 17.78 4.86
CA THR A 109 17.18 17.97 3.61
C THR A 109 16.72 19.21 2.83
N ARG A 110 15.61 19.84 3.24
CA ARG A 110 15.09 21.10 2.68
C ARG A 110 15.35 22.26 3.65
N LYS A 111 15.95 23.34 3.15
CA LYS A 111 16.52 24.44 3.94
C LYS A 111 15.49 25.47 4.44
N ASP A 112 14.23 25.29 4.04
CA ASP A 112 13.18 26.32 4.02
C ASP A 112 11.86 25.85 4.66
N SER A 113 11.84 24.73 5.38
CA SER A 113 10.67 24.31 6.16
C SER A 113 11.07 23.83 7.56
N GLU A 114 10.60 24.53 8.60
CA GLU A 114 10.65 24.04 9.97
C GLU A 114 9.87 22.71 10.04
N LEU A 115 10.57 21.60 10.25
CA LEU A 115 9.94 20.31 10.49
C LEU A 115 9.39 20.30 11.92
N SER A 116 8.08 20.48 12.09
CA SER A 116 7.47 20.24 13.39
C SER A 116 7.43 18.74 13.67
N ALA A 117 7.51 18.34 14.95
CA ALA A 117 7.46 16.93 15.36
C ALA A 117 6.21 16.19 14.85
N ALA A 118 5.12 16.91 14.53
CA ALA A 118 3.92 16.37 13.92
C ALA A 118 4.10 15.96 12.44
N VAL A 119 5.02 16.59 11.71
CA VAL A 119 5.36 16.24 10.31
C VAL A 119 6.31 15.03 10.26
N VAL A 120 7.10 14.86 11.32
CA VAL A 120 8.12 13.80 11.45
C VAL A 120 7.61 12.61 12.25
N ASP A 121 6.33 12.59 12.63
CA ASP A 121 5.76 11.45 13.33
C ASP A 121 5.69 10.22 12.40
N LEU A 122 6.80 9.48 12.35
CA LEU A 122 6.94 8.20 11.68
C LEU A 122 6.10 7.11 12.36
N ASN A 123 5.44 7.38 13.50
CA ASN A 123 4.36 6.51 13.98
C ASN A 123 3.15 6.51 13.01
N GLY A 124 3.06 7.49 12.11
CA GLY A 124 1.99 7.67 11.13
C GLY A 124 2.29 7.24 9.69
N VAL A 125 3.52 6.79 9.35
CA VAL A 125 3.84 6.37 7.96
C VAL A 125 3.06 5.13 7.52
N LEU A 126 2.35 4.45 8.42
CA LEU A 126 1.34 3.43 8.07
C LEU A 126 0.00 3.58 8.81
N ILE A 127 -0.24 4.68 9.53
CA ILE A 127 -1.54 4.92 10.17
C ILE A 127 -1.87 6.40 9.99
N ALA A 128 -2.48 6.73 8.87
CA ALA A 128 -3.22 7.97 8.78
C ALA A 128 -4.33 7.92 9.86
N PRO A 129 -4.41 8.90 10.77
CA PRO A 129 -5.56 9.05 11.65
C PRO A 129 -6.75 9.48 10.78
N GLY A 130 -7.51 8.50 10.30
CA GLY A 130 -8.61 8.71 9.33
C GLY A 130 -9.03 7.46 8.56
N LEU A 131 -8.17 6.45 8.45
CA LEU A 131 -8.56 5.09 8.02
C LEU A 131 -8.97 4.24 9.24
N GLY A 132 -9.96 4.74 9.97
CA GLY A 132 -10.63 3.99 11.03
C GLY A 132 -11.61 3.00 10.41
N MET A 133 -11.18 1.76 10.20
CA MET A 133 -12.11 0.63 10.23
C MET A 133 -12.68 0.57 11.64
N GLY A 134 -13.98 0.84 11.75
CA GLY A 134 -14.71 0.91 13.00
C GLY A 134 -14.45 -0.31 13.88
N GLY A 135 -13.94 -0.05 15.09
CA GLY A 135 -13.73 -1.04 16.13
C GLY A 135 -14.13 -0.43 17.46
N ALA A 136 -15.24 -0.97 17.98
CA ALA A 136 -15.77 -0.93 19.35
C ALA A 136 -15.10 0.03 20.36
N GLN A 137 -15.90 0.98 20.86
CA GLN A 137 -15.67 1.59 22.18
C GLN A 137 -15.86 0.52 23.26
N PRO A 138 -14.98 0.41 24.27
CA PRO A 138 -15.27 -0.33 25.48
C PRO A 138 -16.01 0.57 26.47
N ASN A 139 -17.18 0.08 26.95
CA ASN A 139 -18.06 0.57 28.02
C ASN A 139 -18.29 2.08 28.17
#